data_AF-A0A8I3AFY5-F1
#
_entry.id   AF-A0A8I3AFY5-F1
#
_cell.length_a   1.000
_cell.length_b   1.000
_cell.length_c   1.000
_cell.angle_alpha   90.00
_cell.angle_beta   90.00
_cell.angle_gamma   90.00
#
_symmetry.space_group_name_H-M   'P 1'
#
loop_
_entity.id
_entity.type
_entity.pdbx_description
1 polymer ?
#
loop_
_entity_poly.entity_id
_entity_poly.type
_entity_poly.pdbx_seq_one_letter_code
_entity_poly.pdbx_strand_id
1 'polypeptide(L)'
;MRRIFIRFCPLVLYQIHHGERHSFGHDRVRTRIPSDRLTLGPDDPEELATRRRASSLATFLIITLLLPILLVAPVERDIRIINVVNPFYAAASLAYSITEVVSPTAPLFKQEGRRSLETIIFMRHLQRVLDALPSGGQVPKTDKTTVHVVSDKVQKSNIVAVSVCPGISRGDTIATLLKANGTQAQRSILGTVIYFIAQPLLRLLTKSQTATVQSILHVLFLPTPFKSVHTSTATTSTENDPEEVLKAGALYRECAVAPVRIPTAGGTPLGEEQKGAMADDRELGGVHLGQSVWESFEVALKEWEKTVPALLMIPHQWIPILAPSTTTLQWGVLICYDPGHSLLAMPW
;
A
#
# COMPACT_ATOMS: atom_id res chain seq x y z
N MET A 1 -18.04 -8.92 -12.83
CA MET A 1 -16.56 -8.73 -12.89
C MET A 1 -15.97 -9.03 -11.52
N ARG A 2 -15.00 -9.94 -11.42
CA ARG A 2 -14.32 -10.23 -10.15
C ARG A 2 -13.12 -9.30 -10.03
N ARG A 3 -13.17 -8.33 -9.11
CA ARG A 3 -12.04 -7.47 -8.74
C ARG A 3 -11.32 -8.12 -7.56
N ILE A 4 -10.01 -8.27 -7.65
CA ILE A 4 -9.19 -8.76 -6.54
C ILE A 4 -8.63 -7.52 -5.84
N PHE A 5 -8.95 -7.37 -4.56
CA PHE A 5 -8.45 -6.26 -3.74
C PHE A 5 -7.45 -6.82 -2.74
N ILE A 6 -6.25 -6.25 -2.75
CA ILE A 6 -5.23 -6.56 -1.75
C ILE A 6 -4.98 -5.28 -0.98
N ARG A 7 -5.51 -5.21 0.25
CA ARG A 7 -5.33 -4.07 1.14
C ARG A 7 -4.21 -4.39 2.12
N PHE A 8 -3.08 -3.71 1.96
CA PHE A 8 -2.02 -3.74 2.96
C PHE A 8 -2.22 -2.60 3.94
N CYS A 9 -2.71 -2.93 5.13
CA CYS A 9 -2.65 -2.01 6.27
C CYS A 9 -1.64 -2.58 7.28
N PRO A 10 -0.43 -2.01 7.39
CA PRO A 10 0.57 -2.50 8.34
C PRO A 10 0.09 -2.40 9.81
N LEU A 11 -0.92 -1.56 10.09
CA LEU A 11 -1.54 -1.44 11.41
C LEU A 11 -2.55 -2.57 11.73
N VAL A 12 -3.15 -3.22 10.72
CA VAL A 12 -4.22 -4.22 10.91
C VAL A 12 -3.67 -5.64 11.04
N LEU A 13 -2.52 -5.95 10.42
CA LEU A 13 -1.89 -7.28 10.55
C LEU A 13 -1.55 -7.63 12.01
N TYR A 14 -1.34 -6.64 12.87
CA TYR A 14 -1.12 -6.86 14.30
C TYR A 14 -2.43 -7.02 15.10
N GLN A 15 -3.53 -6.42 14.67
CA GLN A 15 -4.81 -6.54 15.40
C GLN A 15 -5.42 -7.94 15.24
N ILE A 16 -5.17 -8.60 14.11
CA ILE A 16 -5.59 -10.00 13.86
C ILE A 16 -4.74 -10.98 14.69
N HIS A 17 -3.47 -10.69 14.97
CA HIS A 17 -2.60 -11.58 15.75
C HIS A 17 -2.85 -11.52 17.27
N HIS A 18 -3.67 -10.59 17.76
CA HIS A 18 -3.98 -10.43 19.20
C HIS A 18 -5.48 -10.39 19.53
N GLY A 19 -6.34 -10.60 18.53
CA GLY A 19 -7.78 -10.35 18.60
C GLY A 19 -8.70 -11.58 18.62
N GLU A 20 -8.25 -12.77 19.04
CA GLU A 20 -9.15 -13.89 19.29
C GLU A 20 -8.83 -14.54 20.65
N ARG A 21 -9.47 -14.04 21.71
CA ARG A 21 -9.77 -14.88 22.89
C ARG A 21 -11.27 -15.14 22.91
N HIS A 22 -11.70 -16.05 22.06
CA HIS A 22 -12.96 -16.74 22.29
C HIS A 22 -12.78 -17.69 23.48
N SER A 23 -13.52 -17.42 24.55
CA SER A 23 -13.68 -18.33 25.69
C SER A 23 -14.29 -19.65 25.21
N PHE A 24 -13.46 -20.68 25.10
CA PHE A 24 -13.90 -22.06 25.21
C PHE A 24 -13.15 -22.69 26.38
N GLY A 25 -13.90 -23.03 27.42
CA GLY A 25 -13.36 -23.70 28.59
C GLY A 25 -13.02 -25.15 28.26
N HIS A 26 -11.78 -25.54 28.53
CA HIS A 26 -11.42 -26.86 29.05
C HIS A 26 -9.98 -26.83 29.60
N ASP A 27 -9.68 -27.85 30.40
CA ASP A 27 -8.77 -27.90 31.53
C ASP A 27 -7.31 -27.42 31.36
N ARG A 28 -6.84 -26.73 32.41
CA ARG A 28 -5.53 -26.10 32.55
C ARG A 28 -4.40 -27.13 32.70
N VAL A 29 -3.60 -27.31 31.65
CA VAL A 29 -2.15 -27.56 31.82
C VAL A 29 -1.45 -26.20 31.82
N ARG A 30 -1.08 -25.75 33.01
CA ARG A 30 -0.52 -24.43 33.27
C ARG A 30 0.99 -24.44 32.99
N THR A 31 1.39 -24.40 31.72
CA THR A 31 2.75 -23.99 31.37
C THR A 31 2.88 -22.49 31.66
N ARG A 32 3.48 -22.17 32.81
CA ARG A 32 3.91 -20.80 33.11
C ARG A 32 5.05 -20.44 32.14
N ILE A 33 4.69 -19.88 30.99
CA ILE A 33 5.60 -18.99 30.28
C ILE A 33 5.73 -17.76 31.19
N PRO A 34 6.94 -17.40 31.66
CA PRO A 34 7.13 -16.25 32.53
C PRO A 34 6.65 -15.00 31.78
N SER A 35 5.49 -14.48 32.19
CA SER A 35 4.84 -13.30 31.63
C SER A 35 5.37 -12.01 32.29
N ASP A 36 6.56 -12.06 32.89
CA ASP A 36 7.09 -11.03 33.80
C ASP A 36 7.80 -9.86 33.09
N ARG A 37 7.47 -9.55 31.83
CA ARG A 37 8.12 -8.42 31.13
C ARG A 37 7.29 -7.70 30.06
N LEU A 38 5.97 -7.61 30.24
CA LEU A 38 5.11 -6.75 29.39
C LEU A 38 4.39 -5.70 30.24
N THR A 39 5.13 -5.03 31.13
CA THR A 39 4.78 -3.66 31.49
C THR A 39 5.14 -2.79 30.29
N LEU A 40 4.19 -2.59 29.36
CA LEU A 40 4.27 -1.55 28.33
C LEU A 40 4.33 -0.19 29.05
N GLY A 41 5.54 0.21 29.42
CA GLY A 41 5.87 1.56 29.85
C GLY A 41 5.70 2.55 28.69
N PRO A 42 6.12 3.81 28.84
CA PRO A 42 6.25 4.71 27.69
C PRO A 42 7.13 4.02 26.65
N ASP A 43 6.52 3.57 25.55
CA ASP A 43 7.21 2.82 24.50
C ASP A 43 8.51 3.54 24.13
N ASP A 44 9.64 2.83 24.20
CA ASP A 44 10.93 3.38 23.85
C ASP A 44 10.85 3.90 22.40
N PRO A 45 11.19 5.17 22.12
CA PRO A 45 11.17 5.72 20.77
C PRO A 45 11.95 4.86 19.77
N GLU A 46 13.01 4.17 20.23
CA GLU A 46 13.82 3.28 19.40
C GLU A 46 13.07 2.00 18.99
N GLU A 47 12.32 1.39 19.91
CA GLU A 47 11.52 0.19 19.63
C GLU A 47 10.42 0.52 18.60
N LEU A 48 9.75 1.66 18.77
CA LEU A 48 8.74 2.13 17.82
C LEU A 48 9.34 2.41 16.43
N ALA A 49 10.53 3.02 16.36
CA ALA A 49 11.22 3.26 15.11
C ALA A 49 11.57 1.93 14.40
N THR A 50 12.07 0.96 15.16
CA THR A 50 12.39 -0.39 14.68
C THR A 50 11.16 -1.09 14.13
N ARG A 51 10.04 -1.05 14.88
CA ARG A 51 8.76 -1.64 14.46
C ARG A 51 8.21 -1.03 13.17
N ARG A 52 8.32 0.30 13.02
CA ARG A 52 7.91 1.01 11.80
C ARG A 52 8.76 0.58 10.61
N ARG A 53 10.10 0.53 10.79
CA ARG A 53 11.03 0.09 9.75
C ARG A 53 10.73 -1.35 9.32
N ALA A 54 10.54 -2.27 10.26
CA ALA A 54 10.15 -3.64 9.97
C ALA A 54 8.82 -3.72 9.19
N SER A 55 7.84 -2.87 9.54
CA SER A 55 6.55 -2.84 8.84
C SER A 55 6.65 -2.35 7.38
N SER A 56 7.51 -1.38 7.08
CA SER A 56 7.80 -0.98 5.69
C SER A 56 8.52 -2.08 4.92
N LEU A 57 9.50 -2.76 5.55
CA LEU A 57 10.22 -3.87 4.93
C LEU A 57 9.31 -5.06 4.65
N ALA A 58 8.40 -5.39 5.56
CA ALA A 58 7.39 -6.41 5.35
C ALA A 58 6.48 -6.07 4.16
N THR A 59 6.07 -4.80 4.03
CA THR A 59 5.25 -4.35 2.89
C THR A 59 6.01 -4.49 1.57
N PHE A 60 7.27 -4.07 1.54
CA PHE A 60 8.16 -4.24 0.39
C PHE A 60 8.30 -5.73 0.01
N LEU A 61 8.64 -6.60 0.98
CA LEU A 61 8.79 -8.04 0.79
C LEU A 61 7.51 -8.68 0.23
N ILE A 62 6.35 -8.33 0.79
CA ILE A 62 5.09 -8.90 0.31
C ILE A 62 4.83 -8.48 -1.15
N ILE A 63 5.05 -7.21 -1.49
CA ILE A 63 4.85 -6.72 -2.86
C ILE A 63 5.80 -7.41 -3.85
N THR A 64 7.07 -7.58 -3.50
CA THR A 64 8.05 -8.26 -4.37
C THR A 64 7.76 -9.75 -4.51
N LEU A 65 7.30 -10.43 -3.46
CA LEU A 65 6.87 -11.83 -3.52
C LEU A 65 5.59 -12.03 -4.33
N LEU A 66 4.67 -11.05 -4.34
CA LEU A 66 3.47 -11.12 -5.18
C LEU A 66 3.75 -10.83 -6.65
N LEU A 67 4.82 -10.11 -6.98
CA LEU A 67 5.10 -9.66 -8.34
C LEU A 67 5.07 -10.80 -9.38
N PRO A 68 5.72 -11.97 -9.18
CA PRO A 68 5.63 -13.09 -10.12
C PRO A 68 4.20 -13.60 -10.34
N ILE A 69 3.39 -13.65 -9.28
CA ILE A 69 2.00 -14.11 -9.34
C ILE A 69 1.14 -13.10 -10.11
N LEU A 70 1.40 -11.81 -9.91
CA LEU A 70 0.69 -10.74 -10.62
C LEU A 70 1.00 -10.76 -12.13
N LEU A 71 2.23 -11.11 -12.52
CA LEU A 71 2.63 -11.19 -13.94
C LEU A 71 2.04 -12.38 -14.70
N VAL A 72 1.62 -13.43 -14.00
CA VAL A 72 0.93 -14.60 -14.58
C VAL A 72 -0.59 -14.39 -14.63
N ALA A 73 -1.12 -13.33 -14.01
CA ALA A 73 -2.54 -13.08 -13.99
C ALA A 73 -3.08 -12.78 -15.41
N PRO A 74 -4.31 -13.23 -15.74
CA PRO A 74 -4.91 -12.98 -17.05
C PRO A 74 -4.99 -11.48 -17.36
N VAL A 75 -4.68 -11.12 -18.61
CA VAL A 75 -4.63 -9.72 -19.07
C VAL A 75 -6.01 -9.03 -19.00
N GLU A 76 -7.11 -9.77 -18.94
CA GLU A 76 -8.45 -9.19 -18.86
C GLU A 76 -8.78 -8.61 -17.47
N ARG A 77 -7.93 -8.85 -16.46
CA ARG A 77 -8.16 -8.40 -15.08
C ARG A 77 -7.55 -7.03 -14.84
N ASP A 78 -8.40 -6.12 -14.35
CA ASP A 78 -8.00 -4.83 -13.79
C ASP A 78 -7.51 -5.06 -12.35
N ILE A 79 -6.18 -5.14 -12.18
CA ILE A 79 -5.55 -5.42 -10.89
C ILE A 79 -5.00 -4.10 -10.34
N ARG A 80 -5.36 -3.79 -9.09
CA ARG A 80 -4.97 -2.54 -8.43
C ARG A 80 -4.21 -2.82 -7.15
N ILE A 81 -3.00 -2.28 -7.06
CA ILE A 81 -2.21 -2.25 -5.82
C ILE A 81 -2.38 -0.86 -5.22
N ILE A 82 -3.13 -0.78 -4.13
CA ILE A 82 -3.42 0.49 -3.46
C ILE A 82 -2.66 0.53 -2.15
N ASN A 83 -1.68 1.43 -2.09
CA ASN A 83 -0.90 1.66 -0.89
C ASN A 83 -1.44 2.87 -0.13
N VAL A 84 -1.91 2.68 1.10
CA VAL A 84 -2.42 3.76 1.94
C VAL A 84 -1.27 4.37 2.73
N VAL A 85 -1.02 5.66 2.51
CA VAL A 85 0.15 6.36 3.06
C VAL A 85 -0.26 7.37 4.14
N ASN A 86 0.64 7.63 5.08
CA ASN A 86 0.40 8.60 6.15
C ASN A 86 0.38 10.03 5.57
N PRO A 87 -0.56 10.91 5.97
CA PRO A 87 -0.61 12.31 5.52
C PRO A 87 0.65 13.13 5.79
N PHE A 88 1.53 12.70 6.70
CA PHE A 88 2.77 13.43 7.01
C PHE A 88 3.87 13.30 5.94
N TYR A 89 3.65 12.61 4.82
CA TYR A 89 4.64 12.51 3.73
C TYR A 89 5.19 13.88 3.27
N ALA A 90 4.34 14.91 3.28
CA ALA A 90 4.70 16.26 2.86
C ALA A 90 5.70 16.93 3.81
N ALA A 91 5.77 16.52 5.08
CA ALA A 91 6.73 17.05 6.03
C ALA A 91 8.18 16.66 5.67
N ALA A 92 8.37 15.58 4.91
CA ALA A 92 9.68 15.13 4.48
C ALA A 92 10.05 15.54 3.05
N SER A 93 9.09 15.96 2.21
CA SER A 93 9.33 16.10 0.75
C SER A 93 10.41 17.11 0.38
N LEU A 94 10.51 18.23 1.10
CA LEU A 94 11.47 19.29 0.81
C LEU A 94 12.89 19.00 1.32
N ALA A 95 13.02 18.15 2.34
CA ALA A 95 14.31 17.82 2.96
C ALA A 95 14.75 16.39 2.62
N TYR A 96 14.01 15.70 1.75
CA TYR A 96 14.26 14.29 1.49
C TYR A 96 15.60 14.12 0.76
N SER A 97 16.49 13.36 1.39
CA SER A 97 17.71 12.84 0.76
C SER A 97 17.85 11.37 1.13
N ILE A 98 18.12 10.52 0.14
CA ILE A 98 18.28 9.08 0.39
C ILE A 98 19.45 8.79 1.35
N THR A 99 20.51 9.59 1.30
CA THR A 99 21.71 9.43 2.14
C THR A 99 21.52 9.93 3.58
N GLU A 100 20.46 10.69 3.85
CA GLU A 100 20.20 11.21 5.19
C GLU A 100 19.70 10.08 6.10
N VAL A 101 20.53 9.68 7.05
CA VAL A 101 20.14 8.78 8.14
C VAL A 101 19.33 9.60 9.15
N VAL A 102 18.05 9.27 9.32
CA VAL A 102 17.19 9.96 10.29
C VAL A 102 17.54 9.49 11.69
N SER A 103 17.91 10.44 12.56
CA SER A 103 18.13 10.16 13.98
C SER A 103 16.87 9.53 14.61
N PRO A 104 16.99 8.48 15.44
CA PRO A 104 15.85 7.90 16.16
C PRO A 104 15.18 8.92 17.11
N THR A 105 15.89 9.97 17.50
CA THR A 105 15.36 11.08 18.32
C THR A 105 14.68 12.18 17.51
N ALA A 106 14.66 12.09 16.17
CA ALA A 106 14.00 13.09 15.33
C ALA A 106 12.48 13.13 15.61
N PRO A 107 11.82 14.27 15.37
CA PRO A 107 10.38 14.38 15.55
C PRO A 107 9.63 13.29 14.78
N LEU A 108 8.64 12.67 15.44
CA LEU A 108 7.85 11.56 14.88
C LEU A 108 7.30 11.87 13.49
N PHE A 109 6.83 13.10 13.26
CA PHE A 109 6.30 13.52 11.96
C PHE A 109 7.33 13.49 10.85
N LYS A 110 8.60 13.81 11.15
CA LYS A 110 9.69 13.73 10.16
C LYS A 110 9.99 12.27 9.82
N GLN A 111 10.03 11.39 10.82
CA GLN A 111 10.26 9.96 10.63
C GLN A 111 9.14 9.30 9.80
N GLU A 112 7.88 9.50 10.21
CA GLU A 112 6.71 8.95 9.51
C GLU A 112 6.53 9.57 8.12
N GLY A 113 6.81 10.87 7.99
CA GLY A 113 6.81 11.56 6.72
C GLY A 113 7.82 10.96 5.75
N ARG A 114 9.05 10.72 6.20
CA ARG A 114 10.10 10.11 5.38
C ARG A 114 9.72 8.70 4.94
N ARG A 115 9.33 7.84 5.89
CA ARG A 115 8.90 6.46 5.60
C ARG A 115 7.75 6.41 4.60
N SER A 116 6.77 7.30 4.77
CA SER A 116 5.62 7.37 3.86
C SER A 116 6.03 7.85 2.48
N LEU A 117 6.92 8.85 2.41
CA LEU A 117 7.46 9.35 1.16
C LEU A 117 8.29 8.29 0.41
N GLU A 118 9.15 7.56 1.11
CA GLU A 118 9.90 6.41 0.55
C GLU A 118 8.96 5.39 -0.07
N THR A 119 7.86 5.07 0.62
CA THR A 119 6.87 4.12 0.10
C THR A 119 6.14 4.69 -1.13
N ILE A 120 5.87 6.00 -1.19
CA ILE A 120 5.26 6.66 -2.37
C ILE A 120 6.22 6.59 -3.57
N ILE A 121 7.50 6.91 -3.37
CA ILE A 121 8.54 6.85 -4.39
C ILE A 121 8.70 5.42 -4.90
N PHE A 122 8.76 4.45 -3.98
CA PHE A 122 8.80 3.03 -4.29
C PHE A 122 7.60 2.60 -5.15
N MET A 123 6.37 3.00 -4.78
CA MET A 123 5.17 2.65 -5.55
C MET A 123 5.19 3.25 -6.96
N ARG A 124 5.74 4.47 -7.14
CA ARG A 124 5.96 5.06 -8.46
C ARG A 124 6.95 4.23 -9.28
N HIS A 125 8.08 3.86 -8.68
CA HIS A 125 9.09 3.03 -9.34
C HIS A 125 8.56 1.63 -9.66
N LEU A 126 7.76 1.03 -8.77
CA LEU A 126 7.09 -0.24 -9.03
C LEU A 126 6.17 -0.15 -10.25
N GLN A 127 5.38 0.92 -10.38
CA GLN A 127 4.58 1.11 -11.60
C GLN A 127 5.46 1.16 -12.85
N ARG A 128 6.62 1.82 -12.76
CA ARG A 128 7.56 1.90 -13.86
C ARG A 128 8.09 0.51 -14.25
N VAL A 129 8.47 -0.31 -13.27
CA VAL A 129 8.86 -1.72 -13.49
C VAL A 129 7.72 -2.50 -14.15
N LEU A 130 6.50 -2.38 -13.63
CA LEU A 130 5.32 -3.03 -14.20
C LEU A 130 5.03 -2.59 -15.65
N ASP A 131 5.22 -1.31 -15.97
CA ASP A 131 5.04 -0.78 -17.32
C ASP A 131 6.13 -1.23 -18.31
N ALA A 132 7.36 -1.47 -17.81
CA ALA A 132 8.50 -1.89 -18.62
C ALA A 132 8.53 -3.40 -18.89
N LEU A 133 7.84 -4.20 -18.07
CA LEU A 133 7.76 -5.64 -18.28
C LEU A 133 6.95 -5.92 -19.54
N PRO A 134 7.44 -6.80 -20.45
CA PRO A 134 6.68 -7.19 -21.62
C PRO A 134 5.38 -7.82 -21.13
N SER A 135 4.25 -7.20 -21.46
CA SER A 135 2.93 -7.80 -21.23
C SER A 135 2.97 -9.19 -21.85
N GLY A 136 2.90 -10.23 -20.99
CA GLY A 136 3.18 -11.62 -21.32
C GLY A 136 2.72 -11.96 -22.74
N GLY A 137 3.68 -12.41 -23.56
CA GLY A 137 3.64 -12.38 -25.02
C GLY A 137 2.25 -12.56 -25.60
N GLN A 138 1.85 -11.64 -26.49
CA GLN A 138 0.72 -11.89 -27.37
C GLN A 138 0.96 -13.23 -28.04
N VAL A 139 0.20 -14.25 -27.63
CA VAL A 139 0.08 -15.48 -28.39
C VAL A 139 -0.46 -15.03 -29.75
N PRO A 140 0.31 -15.17 -30.85
CA PRO A 140 -0.11 -14.68 -32.15
C PRO A 140 -1.48 -15.28 -32.45
N LYS A 141 -2.52 -14.43 -32.54
CA LYS A 141 -3.86 -14.89 -32.92
C LYS A 141 -3.81 -15.30 -34.39
N THR A 142 -3.64 -16.60 -34.62
CA THR A 142 -3.62 -17.23 -35.95
C THR A 142 -5.02 -17.35 -36.55
N ASP A 143 -5.78 -16.26 -36.65
CA ASP A 143 -7.05 -16.28 -37.38
C ASP A 143 -7.23 -15.04 -38.27
N LYS A 144 -6.94 -15.28 -39.55
CA LYS A 144 -7.57 -14.74 -40.77
C LYS A 144 -7.57 -13.22 -40.99
N THR A 145 -6.60 -12.81 -41.82
CA THR A 145 -6.73 -11.80 -42.90
C THR A 145 -7.46 -10.51 -42.54
N THR A 146 -6.82 -9.69 -41.73
CA THR A 146 -6.53 -8.27 -42.01
C THR A 146 -5.78 -7.76 -40.78
N VAL A 147 -4.45 -7.86 -40.84
CA VAL A 147 -3.55 -7.44 -39.77
C VAL A 147 -3.56 -5.92 -39.73
N HIS A 148 -4.50 -5.35 -38.99
CA HIS A 148 -4.30 -4.01 -38.46
C HIS A 148 -3.15 -4.16 -37.46
N VAL A 149 -1.95 -3.74 -37.88
CA VAL A 149 -0.78 -3.59 -37.01
C VAL A 149 -1.18 -2.56 -35.96
N VAL A 150 -1.82 -3.03 -34.88
CA VAL A 150 -1.90 -2.28 -33.64
C VAL A 150 -0.45 -2.05 -33.30
N SER A 151 -0.01 -0.79 -33.38
CA SER A 151 1.37 -0.43 -33.14
C SER A 151 1.81 -1.04 -31.81
N ASP A 152 2.73 -1.99 -31.86
CA ASP A 152 3.32 -2.72 -30.72
C ASP A 152 4.05 -1.79 -29.72
N LYS A 153 3.94 -0.47 -29.89
CA LYS A 153 4.86 0.47 -29.27
C LYS A 153 4.67 0.68 -27.78
N VAL A 154 3.52 0.41 -27.16
CA VAL A 154 3.41 0.49 -25.69
C VAL A 154 2.24 -0.37 -25.17
N GLN A 155 2.34 -1.71 -25.23
CA GLN A 155 1.39 -2.55 -24.48
C GLN A 155 1.71 -2.48 -22.98
N LYS A 156 1.18 -1.45 -22.33
CA LYS A 156 1.33 -1.19 -20.90
C LYS A 156 0.58 -2.24 -20.06
N SER A 157 1.16 -2.65 -18.94
CA SER A 157 0.61 -3.72 -18.09
C SER A 157 -0.77 -3.35 -17.51
N ASN A 158 -1.65 -4.34 -17.33
CA ASN A 158 -2.99 -4.14 -16.75
C ASN A 158 -2.99 -4.03 -15.21
N ILE A 159 -1.81 -3.86 -14.62
CA ILE A 159 -1.62 -3.73 -13.18
C ILE A 159 -1.33 -2.26 -12.88
N VAL A 160 -2.13 -1.70 -11.98
CA VAL A 160 -2.00 -0.30 -11.57
C VAL A 160 -1.64 -0.23 -10.08
N ALA A 161 -0.44 0.25 -9.81
CA ALA A 161 0.09 0.58 -8.49
C ALA A 161 -0.12 2.07 -8.22
N VAL A 162 -0.82 2.40 -7.13
CA VAL A 162 -1.17 3.78 -6.76
C VAL A 162 -1.02 3.99 -5.27
N SER A 163 -0.60 5.20 -4.88
CA SER A 163 -0.54 5.61 -3.48
C SER A 163 -1.71 6.52 -3.15
N VAL A 164 -2.33 6.33 -1.99
CA VAL A 164 -3.48 7.13 -1.57
C VAL A 164 -3.26 7.67 -0.18
N CYS A 165 -3.35 8.98 -0.04
CA CYS A 165 -3.36 9.67 1.24
C CYS A 165 -4.82 9.99 1.61
N PRO A 166 -5.37 9.37 2.67
CA PRO A 166 -6.74 9.62 3.13
C PRO A 166 -6.90 10.98 3.83
N GLY A 167 -5.79 11.70 4.08
CA GLY A 167 -5.76 12.97 4.81
C GLY A 167 -5.68 12.76 6.33
N ILE A 168 -5.85 13.86 7.08
CA ILE A 168 -5.81 13.84 8.55
C ILE A 168 -7.21 13.53 9.08
N SER A 169 -7.39 12.32 9.63
CA SER A 169 -8.64 11.87 10.26
C SER A 169 -8.69 12.29 11.73
N ARG A 170 -9.83 12.82 12.17
CA ARG A 170 -10.08 13.14 13.59
C ARG A 170 -9.88 11.93 14.49
N GLY A 171 -10.55 10.83 14.14
CA GLY A 171 -10.58 9.62 14.96
C GLY A 171 -9.32 8.76 14.83
N ASP A 172 -8.75 8.70 13.63
CA ASP A 172 -7.67 7.74 13.37
C ASP A 172 -6.28 8.37 13.51
N THR A 173 -6.12 9.64 13.13
CA THR A 173 -4.84 10.34 13.17
C THR A 173 -4.70 11.13 14.47
N ILE A 174 -5.60 12.10 14.72
CA ILE A 174 -5.45 13.02 15.85
C ILE A 174 -5.73 12.34 17.18
N ALA A 175 -6.79 11.53 17.28
CA ALA A 175 -7.08 10.85 18.53
C ALA A 175 -5.99 9.82 18.89
N THR A 176 -5.37 9.16 17.91
CA THR A 176 -4.22 8.28 18.14
C THR A 176 -2.97 9.06 18.55
N LEU A 177 -2.70 10.19 17.88
CA LEU A 177 -1.58 11.08 18.20
C LEU A 177 -1.65 11.60 19.65
N LEU A 178 -2.85 11.96 20.12
CA LEU A 178 -3.10 12.41 21.49
C LEU A 178 -3.31 11.25 22.47
N LYS A 179 -3.24 9.99 22.03
CA LYS A 179 -3.60 8.80 22.83
C LYS A 179 -4.98 8.91 23.50
N ALA A 180 -5.93 9.53 22.81
CA ALA A 180 -7.30 9.74 23.27
C ALA A 180 -8.23 8.53 22.97
N ASN A 181 -7.96 7.76 21.91
CA ASN A 181 -8.78 6.63 21.45
C ASN A 181 -8.19 5.25 21.80
N GLY A 182 -7.34 5.17 22.83
CA GLY A 182 -6.65 3.93 23.22
C GLY A 182 -7.50 2.99 24.09
N THR A 183 -7.10 1.72 24.16
CA THR A 183 -7.56 0.81 25.23
C THR A 183 -7.22 1.40 26.60
N GLN A 184 -7.94 1.00 27.65
CA GLN A 184 -7.89 1.64 28.98
C GLN A 184 -6.46 1.75 29.55
N ALA A 185 -5.54 0.86 29.15
CA ALA A 185 -4.14 0.85 29.57
C ALA A 185 -3.26 1.95 28.94
N GLN A 186 -3.61 2.49 27.76
CA GLN A 186 -2.78 3.46 27.03
C GLN A 186 -3.45 4.83 26.84
N ARG A 187 -4.64 5.03 27.42
CA ARG A 187 -5.39 6.27 27.27
C ARG A 187 -4.78 7.39 28.11
N SER A 188 -4.33 8.45 27.46
CA SER A 188 -3.87 9.65 28.15
C SER A 188 -5.08 10.51 28.56
N ILE A 189 -5.23 10.75 29.87
CA ILE A 189 -6.29 11.66 30.39
C ILE A 189 -6.07 13.07 29.84
N LEU A 190 -4.83 13.56 29.91
CA LEU A 190 -4.47 14.88 29.38
C LEU A 190 -4.75 14.96 27.87
N GLY A 191 -4.34 13.95 27.11
CA GLY A 191 -4.60 13.90 25.67
C GLY A 191 -6.09 13.85 25.33
N THR A 192 -6.88 13.15 26.15
CA THR A 192 -8.35 13.11 26.03
C THR A 192 -8.96 14.49 26.30
N VAL A 193 -8.53 15.18 27.36
CA VAL A 193 -9.02 16.53 27.69
C VAL A 193 -8.66 17.52 26.58
N ILE A 194 -7.41 17.51 26.11
CA ILE A 194 -6.96 18.35 24.98
C ILE A 194 -7.79 18.05 23.73
N TYR A 195 -8.04 16.77 23.43
CA TYR A 195 -8.86 16.36 22.28
C TYR A 195 -10.28 16.93 22.35
N PHE A 196 -10.92 16.93 23.51
CA PHE A 196 -12.26 17.51 23.68
C PHE A 196 -12.26 19.04 23.62
N ILE A 197 -11.27 19.71 24.24
CA ILE A 197 -11.16 21.17 24.21
C ILE A 197 -10.85 21.67 22.79
N ALA A 198 -9.96 20.98 22.07
CA ALA A 198 -9.58 21.33 20.70
C ALA A 198 -10.63 20.94 19.65
N GLN A 199 -11.69 20.22 20.03
CA GLN A 199 -12.68 19.68 19.11
C GLN A 199 -13.26 20.70 18.10
N PRO A 200 -13.67 21.95 18.45
CA PRO A 200 -14.16 22.91 17.46
C PRO A 200 -13.13 23.23 16.38
N LEU A 201 -11.86 23.40 16.77
CA LEU A 201 -10.75 23.64 15.84
C LEU A 201 -10.46 22.39 14.99
N LEU A 202 -10.50 21.20 15.60
CA LEU A 202 -10.33 19.94 14.87
C LEU A 202 -11.43 19.72 13.84
N ARG A 203 -12.67 20.14 14.09
CA ARG A 203 -13.74 20.07 13.09
C ARG A 203 -13.49 20.95 11.88
N LEU A 204 -12.76 22.05 12.03
CA LEU A 204 -12.40 22.96 10.95
C LEU A 204 -11.19 22.45 10.14
N LEU A 205 -10.17 21.92 10.84
CA LEU A 205 -8.88 21.56 10.22
C LEU A 205 -8.79 20.11 9.73
N THR A 206 -9.64 19.21 10.24
CA THR A 206 -9.49 17.77 9.99
C THR A 206 -10.78 17.13 9.55
N LYS A 207 -10.65 16.03 8.80
CA LYS A 207 -11.76 15.39 8.10
C LYS A 207 -12.47 14.37 9.00
N SER A 208 -13.74 14.11 8.69
CA SER A 208 -14.45 12.94 9.23
C SER A 208 -13.85 11.65 8.68
N GLN A 209 -13.99 10.54 9.41
CA GLN A 209 -13.55 9.21 8.95
C GLN A 209 -14.20 8.83 7.61
N THR A 210 -15.49 9.16 7.44
CA THR A 210 -16.22 8.94 6.19
C THR A 210 -15.61 9.69 5.01
N ALA A 211 -15.24 10.96 5.20
CA ALA A 211 -14.58 11.76 4.17
C ALA A 211 -13.15 11.25 3.86
N THR A 212 -12.44 10.70 4.85
CA THR A 212 -11.10 10.14 4.61
C THR A 212 -11.11 8.85 3.76
N VAL A 213 -12.16 8.03 3.90
CA VAL A 213 -12.34 6.81 3.10
C VAL A 213 -12.68 7.14 1.64
N GLN A 214 -13.28 8.31 1.38
CA GLN A 214 -13.68 8.74 0.04
C GLN A 214 -12.50 8.74 -0.95
N SER A 215 -11.31 9.18 -0.54
CA SER A 215 -10.14 9.17 -1.45
C SER A 215 -9.69 7.75 -1.82
N ILE A 216 -9.87 6.78 -0.93
CA ILE A 216 -9.57 5.37 -1.20
C ILE A 216 -10.63 4.80 -2.15
N LEU A 217 -11.91 5.07 -1.90
CA LEU A 217 -13.01 4.63 -2.75
C LEU A 217 -12.94 5.25 -4.15
N HIS A 218 -12.59 6.53 -4.25
CA HIS A 218 -12.39 7.22 -5.52
C HIS A 218 -11.38 6.48 -6.39
N VAL A 219 -10.19 6.19 -5.87
CA VAL A 219 -9.15 5.43 -6.57
C VAL A 219 -9.57 3.98 -6.90
N LEU A 220 -10.39 3.36 -6.06
CA LEU A 220 -10.96 2.03 -6.31
C LEU A 220 -11.98 2.02 -7.46
N PHE A 221 -12.70 3.12 -7.66
CA PHE A 221 -13.78 3.22 -8.64
C PHE A 221 -13.41 3.95 -9.93
N LEU A 222 -12.32 4.74 -9.94
CA LEU A 222 -11.84 5.42 -11.16
C LEU A 222 -11.61 4.43 -12.31
N PRO A 223 -12.00 4.77 -13.56
CA PRO A 223 -11.71 3.93 -14.71
C PRO A 223 -10.20 3.85 -14.94
N THR A 224 -9.72 2.66 -15.31
CA THR A 224 -8.34 2.48 -15.75
C THR A 224 -8.18 2.87 -17.22
N PRO A 225 -7.02 3.41 -17.61
CA PRO A 225 -6.78 3.89 -18.98
C PRO A 225 -6.92 2.77 -20.02
N PHE A 226 -6.78 1.51 -19.63
CA PHE A 226 -6.88 0.36 -20.54
C PHE A 226 -8.30 0.10 -21.05
N LYS A 227 -9.33 0.55 -20.31
CA LYS A 227 -10.74 0.29 -20.65
C LYS A 227 -11.36 1.37 -21.53
N SER A 228 -10.84 2.59 -21.52
CA SER A 228 -11.41 3.69 -22.29
C SER A 228 -11.20 3.53 -23.80
N VAL A 229 -10.08 2.92 -24.22
CA VAL A 229 -9.73 2.72 -25.65
C VAL A 229 -10.79 1.92 -26.41
N HIS A 230 -11.51 1.00 -25.76
CA HIS A 230 -12.58 0.23 -26.40
C HIS A 230 -13.96 0.91 -26.38
N THR A 231 -14.13 1.96 -25.57
CA THR A 231 -15.43 2.62 -25.35
C THR A 231 -15.56 3.91 -26.16
N SER A 232 -14.45 4.55 -26.55
CA SER A 232 -14.44 5.81 -27.31
C SER A 232 -14.96 5.70 -28.76
N THR A 233 -15.22 4.51 -29.29
CA THR A 233 -15.81 4.33 -30.62
C THR A 233 -17.35 4.36 -30.63
N ALA A 234 -18.02 4.39 -29.47
CA ALA A 234 -19.47 4.17 -29.42
C ALA A 234 -20.34 5.37 -29.04
N THR A 235 -19.79 6.54 -28.69
CA THR A 235 -20.65 7.66 -28.22
C THR A 235 -20.14 9.02 -28.66
N THR A 236 -20.75 9.53 -29.73
CA THR A 236 -20.74 10.92 -30.21
C THR A 236 -21.57 11.83 -29.29
N SER A 237 -21.21 11.92 -28.00
CA SER A 237 -21.86 12.80 -27.04
C SER A 237 -20.93 13.93 -26.61
N THR A 238 -21.17 15.12 -27.19
CA THR A 238 -21.14 16.44 -26.55
C THR A 238 -20.05 16.70 -25.49
N GLU A 239 -18.99 17.38 -25.94
CA GLU A 239 -18.43 18.61 -25.37
C GLU A 239 -18.13 18.66 -23.84
N ASN A 240 -16.85 18.39 -23.54
CA ASN A 240 -15.95 19.17 -22.65
C ASN A 240 -15.75 18.85 -21.17
N ASP A 241 -16.30 17.78 -20.59
CA ASP A 241 -15.81 17.33 -19.27
C ASP A 241 -14.70 16.28 -19.45
N PRO A 242 -13.44 16.57 -19.05
CA PRO A 242 -12.35 15.60 -19.16
C PRO A 242 -12.65 14.40 -18.25
N GLU A 243 -12.89 13.23 -18.84
CA GLU A 243 -13.09 11.99 -18.10
C GLU A 243 -11.89 11.76 -17.18
N GLU A 244 -12.14 11.71 -15.86
CA GLU A 244 -11.09 11.48 -14.89
C GLU A 244 -10.63 10.02 -14.97
N VAL A 245 -9.42 9.81 -15.50
CA VAL A 245 -8.81 8.48 -15.62
C VAL A 245 -7.79 8.27 -14.51
N LEU A 246 -7.73 7.04 -13.99
CA LEU A 246 -6.75 6.66 -12.99
C LEU A 246 -5.31 6.78 -13.53
N LYS A 247 -4.55 7.73 -12.97
CA LYS A 247 -3.12 7.91 -13.26
C LYS A 247 -2.30 6.90 -12.48
N ALA A 248 -1.74 5.93 -13.18
CA ALA A 248 -0.90 4.90 -12.61
C ALA A 248 0.37 5.48 -11.98
N GLY A 249 0.79 4.93 -10.83
CA GLY A 249 1.95 5.38 -10.07
C GLY A 249 1.78 6.73 -9.38
N ALA A 250 0.62 7.38 -9.46
CA ALA A 250 0.40 8.69 -8.86
C ALA A 250 0.07 8.62 -7.36
N LEU A 251 0.25 9.74 -6.67
CA LEU A 251 -0.27 9.96 -5.33
C LEU A 251 -1.63 10.65 -5.42
N TYR A 252 -2.66 10.02 -4.87
CA TYR A 252 -3.98 10.59 -4.74
C TYR A 252 -4.18 11.15 -3.33
N ARG A 253 -4.70 12.36 -3.24
CA ARG A 253 -5.11 13.01 -1.99
C ARG A 253 -6.35 13.82 -2.27
N GLU A 254 -7.38 13.65 -1.43
CA GLU A 254 -8.64 14.42 -1.55
C GLU A 254 -9.35 14.20 -2.90
N CYS A 255 -9.32 12.97 -3.41
CA CYS A 255 -9.86 12.60 -4.72
C CYS A 255 -9.21 13.37 -5.89
N ALA A 256 -7.97 13.85 -5.73
CA ALA A 256 -7.21 14.50 -6.77
C ALA A 256 -5.76 13.98 -6.79
N VAL A 257 -5.10 14.09 -7.94
CA VAL A 257 -3.68 13.78 -8.06
C VAL A 257 -2.86 14.88 -7.36
N ALA A 258 -2.11 14.49 -6.34
CA ALA A 258 -1.28 15.41 -5.56
C ALA A 258 0.14 15.52 -6.16
N PRO A 259 0.56 16.70 -6.63
CA PRO A 259 1.93 16.90 -7.09
C PRO A 259 2.87 16.95 -5.88
N VAL A 260 3.86 16.06 -5.84
CA VAL A 260 4.90 16.07 -4.82
C VAL A 260 6.23 16.39 -5.49
N ARG A 261 6.83 17.52 -5.10
CA ARG A 261 8.15 17.94 -5.57
C ARG A 261 9.20 17.45 -4.59
N ILE A 262 10.16 16.68 -5.10
CA ILE A 262 11.31 16.21 -4.35
C ILE A 262 12.53 16.89 -4.97
N PRO A 263 13.39 17.56 -4.18
CA PRO A 263 14.61 18.14 -4.71
C PRO A 263 15.52 17.04 -5.27
N THR A 264 15.81 17.08 -6.56
CA THR A 264 16.83 16.22 -7.17
C THR A 264 18.20 16.87 -6.98
N ALA A 265 19.11 16.20 -6.29
CA ALA A 265 20.47 16.69 -6.09
C ALA A 265 21.22 16.69 -7.43
N GLY A 266 21.47 17.88 -8.00
CA GLY A 266 22.30 18.06 -9.19
C GLY A 266 21.59 17.61 -10.47
N GLY A 267 20.86 18.53 -11.11
CA GLY A 267 20.43 18.31 -12.48
C GLY A 267 21.64 18.23 -13.40
N THR A 268 22.02 17.01 -13.81
CA THR A 268 22.84 16.84 -15.00
C THR A 268 22.07 17.48 -16.15
N PRO A 269 22.66 18.45 -16.88
CA PRO A 269 21.94 19.17 -17.93
C PRO A 269 21.39 18.19 -18.98
N LEU A 270 20.18 18.48 -19.45
CA LEU A 270 19.45 17.80 -20.52
C LEU A 270 20.35 17.56 -21.75
N GLY A 271 21.07 16.44 -21.78
CA GLY A 271 21.94 16.11 -22.89
C GLY A 271 22.23 14.63 -22.88
N GLU A 272 21.82 13.96 -23.96
CA GLU A 272 22.01 12.53 -24.26
C GLU A 272 20.92 11.61 -23.68
N GLU A 273 19.78 11.57 -24.40
CA GLU A 273 18.85 10.44 -24.36
C GLU A 273 19.61 9.16 -24.74
N GLN A 274 19.99 8.35 -23.75
CA GLN A 274 20.39 6.98 -24.00
C GLN A 274 19.20 6.22 -24.61
N LYS A 275 19.35 5.84 -25.87
CA LYS A 275 18.36 5.14 -26.68
C LYS A 275 18.09 3.75 -26.07
N GLY A 276 17.06 3.66 -25.23
CA GLY A 276 16.69 2.46 -24.47
C GLY A 276 16.47 2.70 -22.97
N ALA A 277 16.83 3.88 -22.46
CA ALA A 277 16.53 4.27 -21.09
C ALA A 277 15.03 4.60 -20.94
N MET A 278 14.45 4.16 -19.82
CA MET A 278 13.08 4.45 -19.46
C MET A 278 12.82 5.96 -19.42
N ALA A 279 11.77 6.43 -20.09
CA ALA A 279 11.44 7.86 -20.15
C ALA A 279 11.26 8.45 -18.74
N ASP A 280 12.12 9.41 -18.37
CA ASP A 280 12.07 10.05 -17.06
C ASP A 280 11.08 11.21 -17.07
N ASP A 281 9.90 10.97 -16.49
CA ASP A 281 8.85 11.97 -16.29
C ASP A 281 9.18 13.03 -15.23
N ARG A 282 10.32 12.88 -14.53
CA ARG A 282 10.76 13.72 -13.40
C ARG A 282 9.78 13.78 -12.23
N GLU A 283 8.74 12.94 -12.24
CA GLU A 283 7.79 12.86 -11.13
C GLU A 283 8.45 12.08 -9.98
N LEU A 284 8.26 12.60 -8.75
CA LEU A 284 8.77 11.98 -7.52
C LEU A 284 10.29 11.72 -7.53
N GLY A 285 11.06 12.67 -8.07
CA GLY A 285 12.53 12.59 -8.13
C GLY A 285 13.07 11.71 -9.26
N GLY A 286 12.20 11.26 -10.18
CA GLY A 286 12.58 10.58 -11.41
C GLY A 286 12.88 9.09 -11.24
N VAL A 287 13.45 8.48 -12.28
CA VAL A 287 13.75 7.03 -12.32
C VAL A 287 14.83 6.65 -11.31
N HIS A 288 15.91 7.44 -11.24
CA HIS A 288 17.06 7.16 -10.37
C HIS A 288 16.70 7.13 -8.89
N LEU A 289 15.92 8.11 -8.40
CA LEU A 289 15.50 8.13 -7.00
C LEU A 289 14.65 6.91 -6.66
N GLY A 290 13.76 6.53 -7.57
CA GLY A 290 12.95 5.31 -7.45
C GLY A 290 13.79 4.06 -7.30
N GLN A 291 14.80 3.90 -8.15
CA GLN A 291 15.72 2.78 -8.11
C GLN A 291 16.54 2.76 -6.82
N SER A 292 17.09 3.91 -6.40
CA SER A 292 17.89 3.97 -5.18
C SER A 292 17.05 3.64 -3.92
N VAL A 293 15.78 4.06 -3.88
CA VAL A 293 14.85 3.68 -2.79
C VAL A 293 14.59 2.17 -2.80
N TRP A 294 14.40 1.57 -3.98
CA TRP A 294 14.26 0.12 -4.12
C TRP A 294 15.48 -0.62 -3.58
N GLU A 295 16.68 -0.24 -4.01
CA GLU A 295 17.96 -0.82 -3.56
C GLU A 295 18.14 -0.65 -2.05
N SER A 296 17.76 0.51 -1.49
CA SER A 296 17.77 0.75 -0.05
C SER A 296 16.86 -0.22 0.70
N PHE A 297 15.66 -0.49 0.20
CA PHE A 297 14.77 -1.50 0.77
C PHE A 297 15.36 -2.91 0.68
N GLU A 298 15.99 -3.28 -0.44
CA GLU A 298 16.64 -4.60 -0.57
C GLU A 298 17.79 -4.78 0.42
N VAL A 299 18.66 -3.77 0.56
CA VAL A 299 19.77 -3.80 1.53
C VAL A 299 19.22 -3.91 2.95
N ALA A 300 18.25 -3.07 3.31
CA ALA A 300 17.63 -3.09 4.63
C ALA A 300 16.89 -4.40 4.92
N LEU A 301 16.30 -5.04 3.90
CA LEU A 301 15.64 -6.34 4.03
C LEU A 301 16.66 -7.45 4.30
N LYS A 302 17.80 -7.44 3.59
CA LYS A 302 18.93 -8.38 3.84
C LYS A 302 19.53 -8.20 5.23
N GLU A 303 19.61 -6.96 5.72
CA GLU A 303 20.02 -6.67 7.09
C GLU A 303 19.00 -7.21 8.10
N TRP A 304 17.71 -6.95 7.86
CA TRP A 304 16.63 -7.43 8.72
C TRP A 304 16.58 -8.96 8.81
N GLU A 305 16.76 -9.67 7.69
CA GLU A 305 16.83 -11.12 7.66
C GLU A 305 17.95 -11.69 8.54
N LYS A 306 19.12 -11.03 8.58
CA LYS A 306 20.22 -11.43 9.48
C LYS A 306 19.89 -11.26 10.96
N THR A 307 19.01 -10.30 11.30
CA THR A 307 18.62 -10.01 12.68
C THR A 307 17.50 -10.93 13.19
N VAL A 308 16.68 -11.49 12.30
CA VAL A 308 15.69 -12.48 12.67
C VAL A 308 16.45 -13.79 12.91
N PRO A 309 16.54 -14.28 14.16
CA PRO A 309 17.20 -15.56 14.41
C PRO A 309 16.50 -16.63 13.56
N ALA A 310 17.24 -17.61 13.07
CA ALA A 310 16.73 -18.77 12.32
C ALA A 310 15.73 -19.66 13.08
N LEU A 311 15.05 -19.14 14.11
CA LEU A 311 14.00 -19.76 14.92
C LEU A 311 12.71 -20.09 14.15
N LEU A 312 12.61 -19.72 12.86
CA LEU A 312 11.61 -20.25 11.94
C LEU A 312 12.12 -21.36 11.02
N MET A 313 13.38 -21.80 11.15
CA MET A 313 13.72 -23.19 10.79
C MET A 313 13.12 -24.12 11.87
N ILE A 314 11.79 -24.16 11.94
CA ILE A 314 11.12 -25.39 12.34
C ILE A 314 11.47 -26.35 11.21
N PRO A 315 12.35 -27.35 11.42
CA PRO A 315 12.59 -28.36 10.41
C PRO A 315 11.23 -28.95 10.07
N HIS A 316 10.90 -28.97 8.77
CA HIS A 316 9.79 -29.68 8.15
C HIS A 316 9.25 -30.86 8.97
N GLN A 317 8.42 -30.58 9.98
CA GLN A 317 7.49 -31.54 10.51
C GLN A 317 6.21 -31.24 9.76
N TRP A 318 6.19 -31.73 8.51
CA TRP A 318 4.97 -31.95 7.77
C TRP A 318 4.03 -32.68 8.73
N ILE A 319 3.04 -31.98 9.29
CA ILE A 319 1.86 -32.65 9.81
C ILE A 319 1.27 -33.32 8.56
N PRO A 320 1.23 -34.67 8.48
CA PRO A 320 0.50 -35.30 7.41
C PRO A 320 -0.96 -34.92 7.62
N ILE A 321 -1.42 -33.92 6.87
CA ILE A 321 -2.83 -33.71 6.64
C ILE A 321 -3.27 -35.00 5.96
N LEU A 322 -4.07 -35.80 6.67
CA LEU A 322 -4.69 -37.00 6.14
C LEU A 322 -5.25 -36.71 4.75
N ALA A 323 -4.76 -37.46 3.77
CA ALA A 323 -5.36 -37.54 2.45
C ALA A 323 -6.72 -38.31 2.52
N PRO A 324 -7.46 -38.45 1.42
CA PRO A 324 -8.25 -37.39 0.80
C PRO A 324 -9.72 -37.84 0.64
N SER A 325 -10.68 -36.91 0.65
CA SER A 325 -11.94 -37.13 -0.06
C SER A 325 -12.18 -35.98 -1.04
N THR A 326 -11.95 -36.30 -2.31
CA THR A 326 -12.60 -35.75 -3.50
C THR A 326 -13.24 -34.36 -3.39
N THR A 327 -12.52 -33.31 -3.80
CA THR A 327 -12.83 -32.42 -4.95
C THR A 327 -12.10 -31.08 -4.83
N THR A 328 -11.33 -30.72 -5.86
CA THR A 328 -10.84 -29.37 -6.18
C THR A 328 -10.07 -28.59 -5.10
N LEU A 329 -8.74 -28.70 -5.13
CA LEU A 329 -7.82 -27.85 -4.38
C LEU A 329 -7.71 -26.47 -5.05
N GLN A 330 -8.32 -25.48 -4.42
CA GLN A 330 -8.09 -24.06 -4.68
C GLN A 330 -7.01 -23.58 -3.69
N TRP A 331 -5.89 -23.05 -4.20
CA TRP A 331 -4.86 -22.42 -3.36
C TRP A 331 -5.46 -21.18 -2.69
N GLY A 332 -5.68 -21.28 -1.38
CA GLY A 332 -6.24 -20.20 -0.56
C GLY A 332 -5.17 -19.17 -0.21
N VAL A 333 -5.14 -18.07 -0.96
CA VAL A 333 -4.81 -16.77 -0.39
C VAL A 333 -5.99 -16.38 0.48
N LEU A 334 -5.77 -15.98 1.74
CA LEU A 334 -6.82 -15.51 2.63
C LEU A 334 -7.38 -14.18 2.10
N ILE A 335 -8.27 -14.27 1.11
CA ILE A 335 -9.16 -13.22 0.67
C ILE A 335 -10.34 -13.32 1.63
N CYS A 336 -10.58 -12.29 2.44
CA CYS A 336 -11.81 -12.19 3.22
C CYS A 336 -12.99 -12.20 2.25
N TYR A 337 -13.61 -13.37 2.12
CA TYR A 337 -14.89 -13.57 1.46
C TYR A 337 -15.95 -13.40 2.53
N ASP A 338 -16.81 -12.40 2.37
CA ASP A 338 -17.98 -12.20 3.22
C ASP A 338 -19.19 -12.82 2.51
N PRO A 339 -19.68 -14.02 2.90
CA PRO A 339 -20.90 -14.59 2.36
C PRO A 339 -22.07 -14.10 3.23
N GLY A 340 -22.45 -12.84 3.05
CA GLY A 340 -23.38 -12.17 3.96
C GLY A 340 -24.43 -11.28 3.28
N HIS A 341 -24.89 -11.61 2.08
CA HIS A 341 -26.13 -11.02 1.55
C HIS A 341 -27.29 -12.00 1.70
N SER A 342 -28.00 -11.92 2.83
CA SER A 342 -29.41 -12.27 2.85
C SER A 342 -30.18 -11.12 2.21
N LEU A 343 -30.77 -11.42 1.05
CA LEU A 343 -31.83 -10.64 0.42
C LEU A 343 -32.92 -10.31 1.44
N LEU A 344 -33.02 -9.04 1.81
CA LEU A 344 -34.29 -8.44 2.21
C LEU A 344 -34.61 -7.38 1.16
N ALA A 345 -35.44 -7.80 0.21
CA ALA A 345 -36.26 -6.90 -0.56
C ALA A 345 -37.14 -6.11 0.41
N MET A 346 -37.21 -4.79 0.24
CA MET A 346 -38.44 -4.03 0.45
C MET A 346 -38.41 -2.77 -0.43
N PRO A 347 -39.59 -2.34 -0.90
CA PRO A 347 -39.74 -1.44 -2.02
C PRO A 347 -39.64 0.03 -1.58
N TRP A 348 -39.17 0.87 -2.49
CA TRP A 348 -39.72 2.14 -2.98
C TRP A 348 -38.61 2.90 -3.71
#